data_AF-A0A1G9WP02-F1
#
_entry.id   AF-A0A1G9WP02-F1
#
_cell.length_a   1.000
_cell.length_b   1.000
_cell.length_c   1.000
_cell.angle_alpha   90.00
_cell.angle_beta   90.00
_cell.angle_gamma   90.00
#
_symmetry.space_group_name_H-M   'P 1'
#
loop_
_entity.id
_entity.type
_entity.pdbx_description
1 polymer ?
#
loop_
_entity_poly.entity_id
_entity_poly.type
_entity_poly.pdbx_seq_one_letter_code
_entity_poly.pdbx_strand_id
1 'polypeptide(L)'
;MDVGGVWKATGKEDKVSSNWYFNSGQLVVNYLNNFSYVVAKNKDPKGYTVVTIKNNVGKEHALLLKENGSNLEGITVEDEAYDQYLADRTVPDGQVIEYTFQKNAWGSMDEAIDFWENTYKNTDNEVSKKILWENYRRDLWSLVEDGTSNNTITLHFKNSGGAGGSYYQFVKNGDNTEITSFDGNASYPNSPTMRYTVQNADYKVIKTEELWKQ
;
A
#
# COMPACT_ATOMS: atom_id res chain seq x y z
N MET A 1 4.98 3.66 -20.74
CA MET A 1 4.35 4.41 -19.64
C MET A 1 4.72 3.70 -18.36
N ASP A 2 5.21 4.42 -17.35
CA ASP A 2 5.43 3.86 -16.03
C ASP A 2 4.12 3.97 -15.22
N VAL A 3 3.67 2.86 -14.65
CA VAL A 3 2.46 2.79 -13.82
C VAL A 3 2.78 2.65 -12.34
N GLY A 4 4.07 2.61 -11.99
CA GLY A 4 4.55 2.37 -10.64
C GLY A 4 4.02 3.39 -9.62
N GLY A 5 3.78 2.90 -8.41
CA GLY A 5 3.37 3.71 -7.26
C GLY A 5 1.91 3.50 -6.84
N VAL A 6 1.47 4.36 -5.93
CA VAL A 6 0.15 4.27 -5.28
C VAL A 6 -0.83 5.19 -5.99
N TRP A 7 -2.01 4.66 -6.30
CA TRP A 7 -3.07 5.33 -7.03
C TRP A 7 -4.38 5.18 -6.29
N LYS A 8 -5.14 6.27 -6.21
CA LYS A 8 -6.55 6.21 -5.84
C LYS A 8 -7.35 6.01 -7.12
N ALA A 9 -7.97 4.84 -7.27
CA ALA A 9 -8.82 4.49 -8.39
C ALA A 9 -10.27 4.80 -8.02
N THR A 10 -10.97 5.60 -8.82
CA THR A 10 -12.36 6.03 -8.57
C THR A 10 -13.19 5.83 -9.83
N GLY A 11 -14.29 5.07 -9.74
CA GLY A 11 -15.24 4.94 -10.83
C GLY A 11 -15.91 6.27 -11.16
N LYS A 12 -15.97 6.66 -12.44
CA LYS A 12 -16.60 7.92 -12.84
C LYS A 12 -18.09 7.92 -12.58
N GLU A 13 -18.73 6.77 -12.74
CA GLU A 13 -20.17 6.58 -12.69
C GLU A 13 -20.68 6.38 -11.25
N ASP A 14 -20.07 5.47 -10.49
CA ASP A 14 -20.54 5.09 -9.14
C ASP A 14 -19.82 5.84 -7.99
N LYS A 15 -18.71 6.54 -8.30
CA LYS A 15 -17.83 7.21 -7.34
C LYS A 15 -17.21 6.29 -6.29
N VAL A 16 -17.30 4.97 -6.45
CA VAL A 16 -16.65 4.00 -5.58
C VAL A 16 -15.15 4.10 -5.77
N SER A 17 -14.40 4.06 -4.66
CA SER A 17 -12.95 4.23 -4.66
C SER A 17 -12.23 3.02 -4.09
N SER A 18 -11.03 2.77 -4.60
CA SER A 18 -10.10 1.76 -4.10
C SER A 18 -8.66 2.26 -4.19
N ASN A 19 -7.78 1.72 -3.36
CA ASN A 19 -6.34 2.01 -3.40
C ASN A 19 -5.64 0.93 -4.21
N TRP A 20 -4.82 1.34 -5.18
CA TRP A 20 -4.08 0.45 -6.07
C TRP A 20 -2.60 0.77 -5.99
N TYR A 21 -1.78 -0.24 -5.71
CA TYR A 21 -0.34 -0.09 -5.62
C TYR A 21 0.33 -1.02 -6.61
N PHE A 22 0.91 -0.44 -7.65
CA PHE A 22 1.70 -1.13 -8.66
C PHE A 22 3.17 -1.08 -8.25
N ASN A 23 3.72 -2.23 -7.85
CA ASN A 23 5.11 -2.32 -7.41
C ASN A 23 5.79 -3.54 -8.00
N SER A 24 6.74 -3.31 -8.92
CA SER A 24 7.66 -4.37 -9.39
C SER A 24 6.96 -5.67 -9.86
N GLY A 25 5.84 -5.55 -10.57
CA GLY A 25 5.04 -6.68 -11.06
C GLY A 25 4.02 -7.26 -10.06
N GLN A 26 3.97 -6.74 -8.84
CA GLN A 26 2.95 -7.04 -7.84
C GLN A 26 1.90 -5.92 -7.77
N LEU A 27 0.63 -6.31 -7.79
CA LEU A 27 -0.48 -5.38 -7.64
C LEU A 27 -1.18 -5.64 -6.30
N VAL A 28 -1.17 -4.62 -5.45
CA VAL A 28 -1.90 -4.61 -4.17
C VAL A 28 -3.14 -3.73 -4.35
N VAL A 29 -4.33 -4.29 -4.05
CA VAL A 29 -5.61 -3.56 -4.11
C VAL A 29 -6.21 -3.52 -2.72
N ASN A 30 -6.52 -2.33 -2.22
CA ASN A 30 -6.99 -2.10 -0.85
C ASN A 30 -6.10 -2.79 0.20
N TYR A 31 -4.78 -2.66 0.05
CA TYR A 31 -3.77 -3.27 0.92
C TYR A 31 -3.74 -4.82 0.90
N LEU A 32 -4.51 -5.45 0.00
CA LEU A 32 -4.51 -6.90 -0.20
C LEU A 32 -3.62 -7.30 -1.37
N ASN A 33 -2.70 -8.22 -1.10
CA ASN A 33 -1.70 -8.70 -2.03
C ASN A 33 -2.17 -9.97 -2.75
N ASN A 34 -3.08 -9.79 -3.72
CA ASN A 34 -3.77 -10.90 -4.39
C ASN A 34 -3.51 -10.97 -5.90
N PHE A 35 -2.73 -10.03 -6.44
CA PHE A 35 -2.57 -9.86 -7.87
C PHE A 35 -1.11 -9.64 -8.26
N SER A 36 -0.78 -10.12 -9.46
CA SER A 36 0.42 -9.74 -10.18
C SER A 36 0.02 -9.00 -11.45
N TYR A 37 0.93 -8.23 -12.02
CA TYR A 37 0.68 -7.51 -13.26
C TYR A 37 1.89 -7.48 -14.19
N VAL A 38 1.61 -7.37 -15.49
CA VAL A 38 2.62 -7.15 -16.52
C VAL A 38 2.14 -6.02 -17.42
N VAL A 39 3.01 -5.04 -17.68
CA VAL A 39 2.74 -3.93 -18.58
C VAL A 39 3.25 -4.29 -19.98
N ALA A 40 2.38 -4.17 -20.98
CA ALA A 40 2.76 -4.37 -22.37
C ALA A 40 3.81 -3.32 -22.80
N LYS A 41 4.81 -3.75 -23.56
CA LYS A 41 5.89 -2.87 -24.04
C LYS A 41 5.38 -1.77 -24.98
N ASN A 42 4.42 -2.12 -25.82
CA ASN A 42 3.85 -1.23 -26.84
C ASN A 42 2.38 -0.94 -26.50
N LYS A 43 1.92 0.24 -26.88
CA LYS A 43 0.50 0.58 -26.84
C LYS A 43 -0.27 -0.31 -27.82
N ASP A 44 -1.55 -0.55 -27.52
CA ASP A 44 -2.45 -1.20 -28.46
C ASP A 44 -2.78 -0.26 -29.65
N PRO A 45 -3.42 -0.77 -30.71
CA PRO A 45 -3.81 0.06 -31.87
C PRO A 45 -4.74 1.24 -31.54
N LYS A 46 -5.41 1.21 -30.39
CA LYS A 46 -6.32 2.27 -29.90
C LYS A 46 -5.62 3.24 -28.94
N GLY A 47 -4.30 3.10 -28.77
CA GLY A 47 -3.44 3.98 -27.98
C GLY A 47 -3.43 3.70 -26.48
N TYR A 48 -3.97 2.58 -26.01
CA TYR A 48 -3.93 2.18 -24.60
C TYR A 48 -2.60 1.52 -24.24
N THR A 49 -2.11 1.83 -23.05
CA THR A 49 -1.14 0.94 -22.37
C THR A 49 -1.92 -0.22 -21.78
N VAL A 50 -1.57 -1.44 -22.16
CA VAL A 50 -2.25 -2.65 -21.67
C VAL A 50 -1.52 -3.18 -20.45
N VAL A 51 -2.24 -3.33 -19.35
CA VAL A 51 -1.75 -3.99 -18.14
C VAL A 51 -2.51 -5.30 -17.99
N THR A 52 -1.81 -6.43 -18.13
CA THR A 52 -2.39 -7.74 -17.82
C THR A 52 -2.29 -7.96 -16.33
N ILE A 53 -3.43 -8.18 -15.67
CA ILE A 53 -3.52 -8.46 -14.23
C ILE A 53 -3.88 -9.93 -14.06
N LYS A 54 -3.16 -10.61 -13.17
CA LYS A 54 -3.36 -12.03 -12.89
C LYS A 54 -3.60 -12.24 -11.40
N ASN A 55 -4.68 -12.92 -11.06
CA ASN A 55 -4.99 -13.27 -9.67
C ASN A 55 -4.30 -14.56 -9.22
N ASN A 56 -4.43 -14.89 -7.93
CA ASN A 56 -3.79 -16.08 -7.33
C ASN A 56 -4.26 -17.43 -7.90
N VAL A 57 -5.42 -17.50 -8.55
CA VAL A 57 -5.90 -18.72 -9.23
C VAL A 57 -5.51 -18.78 -10.71
N GLY A 58 -4.76 -17.77 -11.17
CA GLY A 58 -4.24 -17.70 -12.52
C GLY A 58 -5.19 -17.12 -13.57
N LYS A 59 -6.36 -16.61 -13.16
CA LYS A 59 -7.27 -15.89 -14.06
C LYS A 59 -6.65 -14.54 -14.42
N GLU A 60 -6.75 -14.20 -15.71
CA GLU A 60 -6.18 -12.99 -16.27
C GLU A 60 -7.27 -12.02 -16.70
N HIS A 61 -6.95 -10.73 -16.55
CA HIS A 61 -7.77 -9.59 -16.93
C HIS A 61 -6.87 -8.54 -17.59
N ALA A 62 -7.45 -7.63 -18.38
CA ALA A 62 -6.73 -6.45 -18.86
C ALA A 62 -7.24 -5.19 -18.17
N LEU A 63 -6.31 -4.32 -17.80
CA LEU A 63 -6.57 -2.93 -17.47
C LEU A 63 -5.97 -2.08 -18.60
N LEU A 64 -6.83 -1.39 -19.33
CA LEU A 64 -6.47 -0.54 -20.45
C LEU A 64 -6.32 0.88 -19.96
N LEU A 65 -5.10 1.43 -19.99
CA LEU A 65 -4.79 2.74 -19.42
C LEU A 65 -4.45 3.78 -20.49
N LYS A 66 -4.90 5.01 -20.27
CA LYS A 66 -4.51 6.21 -21.02
C LYS A 66 -4.06 7.31 -20.05
N GLU A 67 -3.14 8.14 -20.52
CA GLU A 67 -2.72 9.33 -19.80
C GLU A 67 -3.83 10.38 -19.82
N ASN A 68 -4.05 11.02 -18.68
CA ASN A 68 -4.98 12.14 -18.52
C ASN A 68 -4.32 13.22 -17.65
N GLY A 69 -3.47 14.04 -18.27
CA GLY A 69 -2.63 15.00 -17.54
C GLY A 69 -1.62 14.28 -16.65
N SER A 70 -1.63 14.57 -15.34
CA SER A 70 -0.83 13.87 -14.33
C SER A 70 -1.47 12.58 -13.79
N ASN A 71 -2.70 12.29 -14.22
CA ASN A 71 -3.49 11.14 -13.79
C ASN A 71 -3.59 10.11 -14.91
N LEU A 72 -4.20 8.96 -14.62
CA LEU A 72 -4.55 7.95 -15.63
C LEU A 72 -6.06 7.78 -15.68
N GLU A 73 -6.54 7.40 -16.86
CA GLU A 73 -7.89 6.89 -17.06
C GLU A 73 -7.78 5.42 -17.48
N GLY A 74 -8.63 4.57 -16.91
CA GLY A 74 -8.59 3.14 -17.17
C GLY A 74 -9.95 2.51 -17.41
N ILE A 75 -9.94 1.40 -18.13
CA ILE A 75 -11.09 0.52 -18.33
C ILE A 75 -10.63 -0.89 -18.00
N THR A 76 -11.36 -1.59 -17.12
CA THR A 76 -11.15 -3.01 -16.86
C THR A 76 -11.85 -3.84 -17.92
N VAL A 77 -11.18 -4.90 -18.35
CA VAL A 77 -11.64 -5.83 -19.37
C VAL A 77 -11.50 -7.23 -18.80
N GLU A 78 -12.64 -7.83 -18.49
CA GLU A 78 -12.74 -9.06 -17.70
C GLU A 78 -13.65 -10.07 -18.41
N ASP A 79 -13.49 -11.35 -18.06
CA ASP A 79 -14.35 -12.44 -18.53
C ASP A 79 -14.51 -12.46 -20.07
N GLU A 80 -15.74 -12.56 -20.58
CA GLU A 80 -16.02 -12.61 -22.02
C GLU A 80 -15.46 -11.39 -22.77
N ALA A 81 -15.43 -10.22 -22.12
CA ALA A 81 -14.86 -9.02 -22.73
C ALA A 81 -13.33 -9.13 -22.86
N TYR A 82 -12.66 -9.87 -21.97
CA TYR A 82 -11.23 -10.14 -22.08
C TYR A 82 -10.93 -11.04 -23.28
N ASP A 83 -11.70 -12.12 -23.44
CA ASP A 83 -11.56 -13.01 -24.59
C ASP A 83 -11.80 -12.26 -25.92
N GLN A 84 -12.83 -11.42 -25.97
CA GLN A 84 -13.10 -10.59 -27.13
C GLN A 84 -11.97 -9.59 -27.40
N TYR A 85 -11.48 -8.90 -26.36
CA TYR A 85 -10.35 -7.99 -26.50
C TYR A 85 -9.08 -8.69 -26.99
N LEU A 86 -8.82 -9.92 -26.57
CA LEU A 86 -7.69 -10.70 -27.09
C LEU A 86 -7.85 -11.06 -28.57
N ALA A 87 -9.07 -11.36 -29.01
CA ALA A 87 -9.37 -11.75 -30.39
C ALA A 87 -9.30 -10.58 -31.38
N ASP A 88 -9.93 -9.44 -31.06
CA ASP A 88 -10.15 -8.35 -32.03
C ASP A 88 -9.83 -6.94 -31.49
N ARG A 89 -9.34 -6.84 -30.25
CA ARG A 89 -9.06 -5.55 -29.57
C ARG A 89 -10.30 -4.69 -29.34
N THR A 90 -11.50 -5.28 -29.30
CA THR A 90 -12.71 -4.57 -28.88
C THR A 90 -12.56 -4.12 -27.44
N VAL A 91 -12.76 -2.82 -27.21
CA VAL A 91 -12.73 -2.23 -25.88
C VAL A 91 -14.19 -2.19 -25.43
N PRO A 92 -14.54 -2.79 -24.29
CA PRO A 92 -15.91 -2.79 -23.82
C PRO A 92 -16.35 -1.38 -23.45
N ASP A 93 -17.65 -1.10 -23.64
CA ASP A 93 -18.32 0.06 -23.06
C ASP A 93 -18.53 -0.22 -21.55
N GLY A 94 -17.42 -0.12 -20.81
CA GLY A 94 -17.37 -0.38 -19.38
C GLY A 94 -17.30 0.90 -18.55
N GLN A 95 -17.29 0.71 -17.23
CA GLN A 95 -17.05 1.78 -16.27
C GLN A 95 -15.67 2.42 -16.53
N VAL A 96 -15.61 3.74 -16.57
CA VAL A 96 -14.35 4.46 -16.67
C VAL A 96 -13.81 4.74 -15.27
N ILE A 97 -12.55 4.39 -15.03
CA ILE A 97 -11.88 4.55 -13.74
C ILE A 97 -10.86 5.67 -13.83
N GLU A 98 -10.96 6.66 -12.95
CA GLU A 98 -9.96 7.71 -12.78
C GLU A 98 -8.92 7.27 -11.74
N TYR A 99 -7.65 7.28 -12.12
CA TYR A 99 -6.52 6.97 -11.25
C TYR A 99 -5.77 8.24 -10.92
N THR A 100 -5.84 8.65 -9.65
CA THR A 100 -5.10 9.82 -9.14
C THR A 100 -3.87 9.37 -8.36
N PHE A 101 -2.68 9.80 -8.79
CA PHE A 101 -1.43 9.43 -8.14
C PHE A 101 -1.36 9.94 -6.69
N GLN A 102 -0.90 9.10 -5.76
CA GLN A 102 -0.79 9.39 -4.34
C GLN A 102 0.68 9.38 -3.89
N LYS A 103 1.37 10.51 -4.07
CA LYS A 103 2.83 10.65 -3.86
C LYS A 103 3.32 10.17 -2.48
N ASN A 104 2.53 10.39 -1.42
CA ASN A 104 2.91 10.08 -0.03
C ASN A 104 2.02 8.99 0.58
N ALA A 105 1.36 8.16 -0.22
CA ALA A 105 0.53 7.09 0.32
C ALA A 105 1.35 5.85 0.71
N TRP A 106 0.77 5.04 1.60
CA TRP A 106 1.18 3.66 1.80
C TRP A 106 0.51 2.78 0.75
N GLY A 107 1.29 1.95 0.07
CA GLY A 107 0.80 1.04 -0.94
C GLY A 107 0.40 -0.33 -0.40
N SER A 108 1.00 -0.76 0.72
CA SER A 108 0.74 -2.08 1.29
C SER A 108 1.11 -2.17 2.77
N MET A 109 0.60 -3.20 3.44
CA MET A 109 1.05 -3.58 4.79
C MET A 109 2.54 -3.97 4.79
N ASP A 110 2.99 -4.72 3.78
CA ASP A 110 4.38 -5.17 3.67
C ASP A 110 5.36 -3.99 3.60
N GLU A 111 5.02 -2.93 2.85
CA GLU A 111 5.82 -1.71 2.77
C GLU A 111 5.98 -1.04 4.15
N ALA A 112 4.91 -0.99 4.95
CA ALA A 112 4.95 -0.41 6.29
C ALA A 112 5.74 -1.28 7.27
N ILE A 113 5.63 -2.60 7.16
CA ILE A 113 6.44 -3.56 7.93
C ILE A 113 7.92 -3.43 7.56
N ASP A 114 8.25 -3.32 6.26
CA ASP A 114 9.62 -3.10 5.80
C ASP A 114 10.20 -1.80 6.38
N PHE A 115 9.41 -0.71 6.38
CA PHE A 115 9.82 0.56 6.96
C PHE A 115 10.10 0.44 8.46
N TRP A 116 9.20 -0.22 9.19
CA TRP A 116 9.37 -0.52 10.61
C TRP A 116 10.63 -1.35 10.85
N GLU A 117 10.81 -2.44 10.11
CA GLU A 117 11.97 -3.31 10.26
C GLU A 117 13.27 -2.57 10.01
N ASN A 118 13.36 -1.78 8.93
CA ASN A 118 14.58 -1.02 8.62
C ASN A 118 14.88 0.02 9.70
N THR A 119 13.86 0.69 10.25
CA THR A 119 14.02 1.64 11.35
C THR A 119 14.58 0.95 12.61
N TYR A 120 14.04 -0.20 12.97
CA TYR A 120 14.42 -0.91 14.19
C TYR A 120 15.67 -1.80 14.02
N LYS A 121 16.06 -2.15 12.79
CA LYS A 121 17.32 -2.86 12.49
C LYS A 121 18.50 -1.89 12.32
N ASN A 122 18.25 -0.62 12.04
CA ASN A 122 19.30 0.39 11.94
C ASN A 122 19.96 0.59 13.33
N THR A 123 21.21 0.13 13.45
CA THR A 123 21.97 0.13 14.71
C THR A 123 22.33 1.52 15.22
N ASP A 124 22.26 2.55 14.37
CA ASP A 124 22.46 3.94 14.77
C ASP A 124 21.27 4.51 15.55
N ASN A 125 20.11 3.85 15.46
CA ASN A 125 18.92 4.24 16.20
C ASN A 125 18.91 3.60 17.59
N GLU A 126 18.67 4.41 18.62
CA GLU A 126 18.50 3.89 19.99
C GLU A 126 17.32 2.91 20.14
N VAL A 127 16.31 3.02 19.26
CA VAL A 127 15.16 2.12 19.25
C VAL A 127 15.52 0.69 18.85
N SER A 128 16.64 0.48 18.14
CA SER A 128 17.10 -0.85 17.72
C SER A 128 17.42 -1.79 18.89
N LYS A 129 17.80 -1.23 20.03
CA LYS A 129 18.15 -1.98 21.25
C LYS A 129 16.92 -2.54 21.98
N LYS A 130 15.71 -2.18 21.54
CA LYS A 130 14.46 -2.50 22.24
C LYS A 130 13.72 -3.72 21.68
N ILE A 131 14.23 -4.36 20.61
CA ILE A 131 13.54 -5.46 19.93
C ILE A 131 14.30 -6.78 20.09
N LEU A 132 13.58 -7.80 20.55
CA LEU A 132 14.03 -9.18 20.55
C LEU A 132 13.66 -9.83 19.21
N TRP A 133 14.56 -9.73 18.23
CA TRP A 133 14.36 -10.22 16.86
C TRP A 133 14.07 -11.72 16.76
N GLU A 134 14.55 -12.53 17.72
CA GLU A 134 14.28 -13.96 17.80
C GLU A 134 12.78 -14.29 17.96
N ASN A 135 12.00 -13.36 18.52
CA ASN A 135 10.56 -13.51 18.74
C ASN A 135 9.71 -12.76 17.71
N TYR A 136 10.36 -12.03 16.80
CA TYR A 136 9.70 -11.25 15.76
C TYR A 136 9.29 -12.16 14.59
N ARG A 137 8.04 -12.02 14.13
CA ARG A 137 7.55 -12.67 12.91
C ARG A 137 6.58 -11.74 12.18
N ARG A 138 6.63 -11.74 10.84
CA ARG A 138 5.74 -10.92 10.00
C ARG A 138 4.26 -11.35 10.07
N ASP A 139 4.00 -12.63 10.32
CA ASP A 139 2.65 -13.20 10.46
C ASP A 139 1.89 -12.71 11.72
N LEU A 140 2.57 -11.96 12.58
CA LEU A 140 1.99 -11.32 13.76
C LEU A 140 1.39 -9.94 13.48
N TRP A 141 1.58 -9.41 12.28
CA TRP A 141 1.04 -8.12 11.88
C TRP A 141 -0.31 -8.29 11.19
N SER A 142 -1.23 -7.37 11.49
CA SER A 142 -2.49 -7.23 10.78
C SER A 142 -2.85 -5.77 10.58
N LEU A 143 -3.52 -5.47 9.47
CA LEU A 143 -4.01 -4.15 9.14
C LEU A 143 -5.14 -3.74 10.10
N VAL A 144 -5.15 -2.47 10.51
CA VAL A 144 -6.30 -1.82 11.14
C VAL A 144 -6.97 -0.94 10.10
N GLU A 145 -8.06 -1.42 9.50
CA GLU A 145 -8.74 -0.76 8.38
C GLU A 145 -9.19 0.66 8.72
N ASP A 146 -9.90 0.83 9.84
CA ASP A 146 -10.40 2.14 10.31
C ASP A 146 -9.27 3.13 10.67
N GLY A 147 -8.06 2.62 10.91
CA GLY A 147 -6.87 3.42 11.21
C GLY A 147 -5.99 3.69 9.98
N THR A 148 -6.41 3.27 8.79
CA THR A 148 -5.59 3.29 7.57
C THR A 148 -6.25 4.12 6.48
N SER A 149 -5.57 5.17 6.03
CA SER A 149 -6.00 5.98 4.90
C SER A 149 -4.83 6.74 4.28
N ASN A 150 -4.69 6.65 2.95
CA ASN A 150 -3.75 7.46 2.16
C ASN A 150 -2.31 7.43 2.73
N ASN A 151 -1.86 8.52 3.38
CA ASN A 151 -0.53 8.66 3.96
C ASN A 151 -0.38 8.01 5.36
N THR A 152 -1.47 7.50 5.91
CA THR A 152 -1.53 6.84 7.22
C THR A 152 -1.82 5.37 7.04
N ILE A 153 -1.02 4.50 7.65
CA ILE A 153 -1.32 3.08 7.79
C ILE A 153 -1.16 2.70 9.26
N THR A 154 -2.13 1.97 9.80
CA THR A 154 -2.08 1.49 11.18
C THR A 154 -2.05 -0.02 11.18
N LEU A 155 -1.07 -0.58 11.86
CA LEU A 155 -0.90 -2.01 12.01
C LEU A 155 -1.00 -2.42 13.47
N HIS A 156 -1.65 -3.55 13.72
CA HIS A 156 -1.61 -4.24 15.00
C HIS A 156 -0.51 -5.30 14.95
N PHE A 157 0.35 -5.30 15.96
CA PHE A 157 1.37 -6.33 16.17
C PHE A 157 0.98 -7.17 17.39
N LYS A 158 0.47 -8.38 17.14
CA LYS A 158 -0.01 -9.28 18.20
C LYS A 158 1.15 -10.01 18.88
N ASN A 159 0.99 -10.31 20.17
CA ASN A 159 1.94 -11.17 20.88
C ASN A 159 1.88 -12.60 20.32
N SER A 160 3.01 -13.33 20.39
CA SER A 160 3.11 -14.72 19.91
C SER A 160 2.12 -15.68 20.58
N GLY A 161 1.69 -15.40 21.81
CA GLY A 161 0.65 -16.14 22.54
C GLY A 161 -0.80 -15.74 22.23
N GLY A 162 -1.03 -14.83 21.27
CA GLY A 162 -2.36 -14.40 20.82
C GLY A 162 -3.11 -13.42 21.73
N ALA A 163 -2.75 -13.34 23.02
CA ALA A 163 -3.31 -12.35 23.95
C ALA A 163 -2.43 -11.08 24.01
N GLY A 164 -3.06 -9.94 23.74
CA GLY A 164 -2.38 -8.63 23.75
C GLY A 164 -1.63 -8.33 22.46
N GLY A 165 -0.88 -7.23 22.49
CA GLY A 165 -0.16 -6.70 21.35
C GLY A 165 0.06 -5.20 21.51
N SER A 166 0.62 -4.59 20.48
CA SER A 166 0.80 -3.15 20.38
C SER A 166 0.33 -2.67 19.01
N TYR A 167 -0.01 -1.39 18.89
CA TYR A 167 -0.33 -0.78 17.61
C TYR A 167 0.79 0.15 17.18
N TYR A 168 1.00 0.22 15.88
CA TYR A 168 1.94 1.14 15.25
C TYR A 168 1.21 1.87 14.13
N GLN A 169 1.14 3.19 14.26
CA GLN A 169 0.61 4.06 13.21
C GLN A 169 1.77 4.76 12.51
N PHE A 170 1.80 4.65 11.19
CA PHE A 170 2.82 5.21 10.33
C PHE A 170 2.21 6.33 9.49
N VAL A 171 2.76 7.53 9.57
CA VAL A 171 2.28 8.70 8.81
C VAL A 171 3.41 9.26 7.95
N LYS A 172 3.28 9.16 6.63
CA LYS A 172 4.24 9.74 5.67
C LYS A 172 4.05 11.25 5.57
N ASN A 173 5.14 11.99 5.79
CA ASN A 173 5.22 13.46 5.78
C ASN A 173 6.43 13.91 4.94
N GLY A 174 6.31 13.81 3.61
CA GLY A 174 7.37 14.20 2.69
C GLY A 174 8.61 13.30 2.83
N ASP A 175 9.74 13.89 3.24
CA ASP A 175 11.01 13.17 3.37
C ASP A 175 11.12 12.35 4.68
N ASN A 176 10.11 12.46 5.56
CA ASN A 176 10.07 11.76 6.84
C ASN A 176 8.79 10.95 6.99
N THR A 177 8.83 9.99 7.91
CA THR A 177 7.67 9.23 8.37
C THR A 177 7.62 9.28 9.89
N GLU A 178 6.44 9.50 10.45
CA GLU A 178 6.21 9.37 11.89
C GLU A 178 5.75 7.96 12.22
N ILE A 179 6.38 7.33 13.22
CA ILE A 179 5.95 6.08 13.82
C ILE A 179 5.42 6.39 15.21
N THR A 180 4.12 6.26 15.43
CA THR A 180 3.50 6.38 16.76
C THR A 180 3.20 4.98 17.30
N SER A 181 3.75 4.65 18.46
CA SER A 181 3.51 3.38 19.15
C SER A 181 2.42 3.50 20.21
N PHE A 182 1.62 2.45 20.35
CA PHE A 182 0.62 2.30 21.41
C PHE A 182 0.89 0.95 22.09
N ASP A 183 1.57 0.98 23.23
CA ASP A 183 1.95 -0.24 23.94
C ASP A 183 0.73 -0.80 24.69
N GLY A 184 0.29 -2.00 24.30
CA GLY A 184 -0.90 -2.65 24.87
C GLY A 184 -2.17 -2.39 24.07
N ASN A 185 -3.07 -3.39 24.04
CA ASN A 185 -4.27 -3.33 23.22
C ASN A 185 -5.24 -2.20 23.61
N ALA A 186 -5.33 -1.86 24.89
CA ALA A 186 -6.21 -0.82 25.39
C ALA A 186 -5.73 0.61 25.06
N SER A 187 -4.52 0.73 24.55
CA SER A 187 -3.87 2.02 24.34
C SER A 187 -4.27 2.66 23.01
N TYR A 188 -4.59 1.88 21.97
CA TYR A 188 -5.04 2.42 20.70
C TYR A 188 -6.56 2.71 20.69
N PRO A 189 -7.04 3.83 20.12
CA PRO A 189 -6.27 4.90 19.46
C PRO A 189 -5.88 6.07 20.37
N ASN A 190 -6.21 6.03 21.67
CA ASN A 190 -6.29 7.26 22.48
C ASN A 190 -5.08 7.52 23.39
N SER A 191 -4.23 6.53 23.63
CA SER A 191 -3.13 6.58 24.60
C SER A 191 -1.79 6.15 23.98
N PRO A 192 -1.21 6.96 23.08
CA PRO A 192 0.10 6.65 22.49
C PRO A 192 1.22 6.74 23.54
N THR A 193 2.25 5.93 23.38
CA THR A 193 3.40 5.89 24.30
C THR A 193 4.59 6.66 23.76
N MET A 194 4.95 6.43 22.50
CA MET A 194 6.10 7.08 21.87
C MET A 194 5.75 7.54 20.46
N ARG A 195 6.44 8.59 20.00
CA ARG A 195 6.49 8.94 18.58
C ARG A 195 7.94 9.12 18.14
N TYR A 196 8.26 8.52 17.00
CA TYR A 196 9.55 8.66 16.33
C TYR A 196 9.34 9.37 14.99
N THR A 197 10.13 10.40 14.71
CA THR A 197 10.26 10.95 13.35
C THR A 197 11.47 10.32 12.70
N VAL A 198 11.24 9.63 11.58
CA VAL A 198 12.22 8.82 10.88
C VAL A 198 12.46 9.39 9.49
N GLN A 199 13.73 9.54 9.09
CA GLN A 199 14.09 9.93 7.73
C GLN A 199 13.86 8.77 6.76
N ASN A 200 13.18 9.05 5.64
CA ASN A 200 12.83 8.00 4.68
C ASN A 200 14.06 7.47 3.89
N ALA A 201 15.13 8.27 3.79
CA ALA A 201 16.29 7.95 2.98
C ALA A 201 17.20 6.86 3.59
N ASP A 202 17.35 6.86 4.92
CA ASP A 202 18.28 5.99 5.65
C ASP A 202 17.67 5.34 6.91
N TYR A 203 16.37 5.54 7.12
CA TYR A 203 15.61 5.02 8.27
C TYR A 203 16.14 5.50 9.62
N LYS A 204 16.83 6.63 9.66
CA LYS A 204 17.37 7.20 10.89
C LYS A 204 16.28 7.93 11.68
N VAL A 205 16.20 7.64 12.97
CA VAL A 205 15.35 8.38 13.92
C VAL A 205 16.02 9.73 14.23
N ILE A 206 15.37 10.81 13.82
CA ILE A 206 15.86 12.19 14.03
C ILE A 206 15.18 12.91 15.19
N LYS A 207 14.03 12.40 15.65
CA LYS A 207 13.30 12.94 16.80
C LYS A 207 12.57 11.81 17.52
N THR A 208 12.57 11.88 18.84
CA THR A 208 11.85 10.97 19.73
C THR A 208 11.01 11.79 20.71
N GLU A 209 9.74 11.43 20.87
CA GLU A 209 8.80 12.07 21.79
C GLU A 209 8.19 11.03 22.72
N GLU A 210 8.28 11.26 24.03
CA GLU A 210 7.59 10.45 25.06
C GLU A 210 6.20 11.04 25.29
N LEU A 211 5.17 10.33 24.83
CA LEU A 211 3.79 10.82 24.84
C LEU A 211 3.02 10.45 26.11
N TRP A 212 3.49 9.45 26.86
CA TRP A 212 2.88 9.01 28.12
C TRP A 212 3.15 9.94 29.33
N LYS A 213 4.03 10.94 29.17
CA LYS A 213 4.39 11.90 30.23
C LYS A 213 3.57 13.20 30.20
N GLN A 214 2.52 13.27 29.38
CA GLN A 214 1.71 14.46 29.16
C GLN A 214 0.56 14.58 30.16
#